data_AF-A0A2G9R8H8-F1
#
_entry.id   AF-A0A2G9R8H8-F1
#
_cell.length_a   1.000
_cell.length_b   1.000
_cell.length_c   1.000
_cell.angle_alpha   90.00
_cell.angle_beta   90.00
_cell.angle_gamma   90.00
#
_symmetry.space_group_name_H-M   'P 1'
#
loop_
_entity.id
_entity.type
_entity.pdbx_description
1 polymer ?
#
loop_
_entity_poly.entity_id
_entity_poly.type
_entity_poly.pdbx_seq_one_letter_code
_entity_poly.pdbx_strand_id
1 'polypeptide(L)'
;MAFQNNESGEDSIKKAQSVIACFPKQWFSNLKGGKTIPQLENLARFLTHLSGIIYRQNVGCSDVEKRNARDQIRQIVKLLAAIRALENAVSVANDYNIKDIKSSSDGK
;
A
#
# COMPACT_ATOMS: atom_id res chain seq x y z
N MET A 1 29.70 -10.50 -1.46
CA MET A 1 28.71 -9.90 -0.55
C MET A 1 27.66 -9.20 -1.39
N ALA A 2 26.47 -9.79 -1.52
CA ALA A 2 25.34 -9.05 -2.07
C ALA A 2 24.85 -8.11 -0.98
N PHE A 3 24.64 -6.83 -1.29
CA PHE A 3 23.90 -5.93 -0.44
C PHE A 3 22.45 -6.46 -0.37
N GLN A 4 22.22 -7.40 0.54
CA GLN A 4 20.88 -7.72 1.00
C GLN A 4 20.41 -6.47 1.72
N ASN A 5 19.80 -5.57 0.96
CA ASN A 5 19.01 -4.48 1.49
C ASN A 5 17.83 -5.16 2.20
N ASN A 6 18.07 -5.57 3.45
CA ASN A 6 17.06 -5.96 4.39
C ASN A 6 16.32 -4.69 4.86
N GLU A 7 15.92 -3.81 3.93
CA GLU A 7 14.73 -3.03 4.18
C GLU A 7 13.60 -4.04 4.14
N SER A 8 13.27 -4.53 5.32
CA SER A 8 12.07 -5.32 5.50
C SER A 8 10.91 -4.55 4.89
N GLY A 9 9.92 -5.23 4.32
CA GLY A 9 8.76 -4.56 3.72
C GLY A 9 8.10 -3.52 4.65
N GLU A 10 8.29 -3.68 5.96
CA GLU A 10 7.88 -2.74 7.00
C GLU A 10 8.61 -1.38 6.95
N ASP A 11 9.92 -1.35 6.75
CA ASP A 11 10.69 -0.09 6.66
C ASP A 11 10.24 0.74 5.46
N SER A 12 10.06 0.08 4.31
CA SER A 12 9.53 0.71 3.09
C SER A 12 8.11 1.25 3.30
N ILE A 13 7.25 0.50 4.00
CA ILE A 13 5.90 0.96 4.36
C ILE A 13 5.96 2.19 5.29
N LYS A 14 6.80 2.18 6.32
CA LYS A 14 6.97 3.30 7.25
C LYS A 14 7.47 4.56 6.53
N LYS A 15 8.46 4.42 5.65
CA LYS A 15 8.95 5.54 4.82
C LYS A 15 7.86 6.10 3.93
N ALA A 16 7.12 5.24 3.22
CA ALA A 16 6.01 5.67 2.37
C ALA A 16 4.90 6.36 3.17
N GLN A 17 4.60 5.86 4.38
CA GLN A 17 3.64 6.50 5.28
C GLN A 17 4.09 7.91 5.69
N SER A 18 5.36 8.09 6.07
CA SER A 18 5.90 9.43 6.41
C SER A 18 5.84 10.39 5.23
N VAL A 19 6.16 9.92 4.01
CA VAL A 19 6.05 10.74 2.79
C VAL A 19 4.59 11.14 2.53
N ILE A 20 3.65 10.20 2.64
CA ILE A 20 2.22 10.48 2.43
C ILE A 20 1.68 11.45 3.48
N ALA A 21 2.15 11.36 4.72
CA ALA A 21 1.75 12.26 5.80
C ALA A 21 2.16 13.73 5.55
N CYS A 22 3.17 13.97 4.71
CA CYS A 22 3.59 15.32 4.32
C CYS A 22 2.69 15.94 3.25
N PHE A 23 1.82 15.17 2.59
CA PHE A 23 0.98 15.69 1.52
C PHE A 23 -0.25 16.42 2.05
N PRO A 24 -0.58 17.62 1.52
CA PRO A 24 -1.81 18.31 1.85
C PRO A 24 -3.03 17.48 1.50
N LYS A 25 -3.94 17.27 2.45
CA LYS A 25 -5.20 16.54 2.22
C LYS A 25 -6.05 17.14 1.08
N GLN A 26 -5.94 18.46 0.88
CA GLN A 26 -6.67 19.20 -0.16
C GLN A 26 -6.27 18.78 -1.58
N TRP A 27 -5.06 18.24 -1.79
CA TRP A 27 -4.64 17.70 -3.10
C TRP A 27 -5.55 16.57 -3.58
N PHE A 28 -6.22 15.90 -2.64
CA PHE A 28 -7.04 14.73 -2.87
C PHE A 28 -8.54 15.03 -2.90
N SER A 29 -8.97 16.21 -2.43
CA SER A 29 -10.37 16.58 -2.25
C SER A 29 -11.14 16.77 -3.57
N ASN A 30 -10.47 17.29 -4.60
CA ASN A 30 -11.11 17.58 -5.89
C ASN A 30 -10.90 16.48 -6.94
N LEU A 31 -10.27 15.36 -6.57
CA LEU A 31 -10.07 14.24 -7.49
C LEU A 31 -11.38 13.51 -7.74
N LYS A 32 -11.82 13.57 -9.00
CA LYS A 32 -12.92 12.78 -9.54
C LYS A 32 -12.35 11.52 -10.19
N GLY A 33 -12.88 10.35 -9.80
CA GLY A 33 -12.42 9.05 -10.30
C GLY A 33 -11.58 8.26 -9.29
N GLY A 34 -11.03 7.14 -9.73
CA GLY A 34 -10.30 6.19 -8.89
C GLY A 34 -8.78 6.26 -9.00
N LYS A 35 -8.24 7.28 -9.69
CA LYS A 35 -6.80 7.49 -9.89
C LYS A 35 -6.29 8.64 -9.02
N THR A 36 -5.05 8.48 -8.56
CA THR A 36 -4.29 9.53 -7.86
C THR A 36 -3.91 10.67 -8.82
N ILE A 37 -3.40 11.79 -8.30
CA ILE A 37 -2.75 12.82 -9.11
C ILE A 37 -1.53 12.26 -9.86
N PRO A 38 -1.21 12.78 -11.07
CA PRO A 38 -0.08 12.32 -11.89
C PRO A 38 1.26 12.30 -11.13
N GLN A 39 1.49 13.29 -10.28
CA GLN A 39 2.73 13.44 -9.50
C GLN A 39 2.95 12.28 -8.51
N LEU A 40 1.89 11.56 -8.14
CA LEU A 40 1.94 10.44 -7.21
C LEU A 40 1.74 9.08 -7.88
N GLU A 41 1.62 9.02 -9.21
CA GLU A 41 1.50 7.74 -9.93
C GLU A 41 2.72 6.84 -9.69
N ASN A 42 3.92 7.42 -9.62
CA ASN A 42 5.14 6.67 -9.30
C ASN A 42 5.08 6.07 -7.89
N LEU A 43 4.53 6.80 -6.92
CA LEU A 43 4.35 6.30 -5.55
C LEU A 43 3.29 5.19 -5.50
N ALA A 44 2.16 5.35 -6.21
CA ALA A 44 1.15 4.32 -6.31
C ALA A 44 1.69 3.04 -6.97
N ARG A 45 2.49 3.18 -8.03
CA ARG A 45 3.17 2.06 -8.71
C ARG A 45 4.18 1.39 -7.79
N PHE A 46 4.97 2.16 -7.05
CA PHE A 46 5.90 1.64 -6.04
C PHE A 46 5.18 0.82 -4.97
N LEU A 47 4.12 1.35 -4.37
CA LEU A 47 3.31 0.65 -3.35
C LEU A 47 2.70 -0.64 -3.91
N THR A 48 2.15 -0.60 -5.12
CA THR A 48 1.62 -1.79 -5.80
C THR A 48 2.72 -2.84 -5.98
N HIS A 49 3.91 -2.43 -6.44
CA HIS A 49 5.03 -3.33 -6.61
C HIS A 49 5.52 -3.93 -5.28
N LEU A 50 5.62 -3.10 -4.24
CA LEU A 50 6.03 -3.52 -2.90
C LEU A 50 5.11 -4.62 -2.35
N SER A 51 3.79 -4.51 -2.56
CA SER A 51 2.85 -5.57 -2.14
C SER A 51 3.14 -6.92 -2.81
N GLY A 52 3.53 -6.90 -4.09
CA GLY A 52 3.90 -8.11 -4.83
C GLY A 52 5.23 -8.71 -4.38
N ILE A 53 6.21 -7.88 -4.00
CA ILE A 53 7.47 -8.34 -3.39
C ILE A 53 7.17 -9.04 -2.06
N ILE A 54 6.43 -8.36 -1.16
CA ILE A 54 6.08 -8.89 0.16
C ILE A 54 5.32 -10.21 0.04
N TYR A 55 4.34 -10.28 -0.86
CA TYR A 55 3.60 -11.52 -1.12
C TYR A 55 4.56 -12.63 -1.55
N ARG A 56 5.33 -12.44 -2.62
CA ARG A 56 6.23 -13.46 -3.18
C ARG A 56 7.29 -13.93 -2.19
N GLN A 57 7.86 -13.03 -1.39
CA GLN A 57 8.86 -13.38 -0.38
C GLN A 57 8.32 -14.28 0.73
N ASN A 58 7.01 -14.23 0.97
CA ASN A 58 6.36 -15.01 2.03
C ASN A 58 5.53 -16.19 1.49
N VAL A 59 5.52 -16.42 0.17
CA VAL A 59 4.93 -17.61 -0.44
C VAL A 59 5.75 -18.83 -0.02
N GLY A 60 5.14 -19.74 0.74
CA GLY A 60 5.80 -20.96 1.24
C GLY A 60 6.41 -20.84 2.65
N CYS A 61 6.39 -19.65 3.25
CA CYS A 61 6.78 -19.44 4.65
C CYS A 61 5.73 -20.00 5.63
N SER A 62 6.05 -19.92 6.93
CA SER A 62 5.14 -20.33 8.01
C SER A 62 3.82 -19.55 8.00
N ASP A 63 2.78 -20.09 8.65
CA ASP A 63 1.50 -19.39 8.78
C ASP A 63 1.62 -18.02 9.47
N VAL A 64 2.58 -17.87 10.39
CA VAL A 64 2.85 -16.62 11.09
C VAL A 64 3.39 -15.56 10.12
N GLU A 65 4.39 -15.92 9.32
CA GLU A 65 4.98 -15.03 8.31
C GLU A 65 3.97 -14.64 7.24
N LYS A 66 3.15 -15.59 6.78
CA LYS A 66 2.05 -15.32 5.83
C LYS A 66 1.02 -14.34 6.40
N ARG A 67 0.67 -14.45 7.70
CA ARG A 67 -0.24 -13.49 8.36
C ARG A 67 0.39 -12.10 8.40
N ASN A 68 1.65 -12.01 8.83
CA ASN A 68 2.39 -10.74 8.86
C ASN A 68 2.46 -10.07 7.48
N ALA A 69 2.77 -10.85 6.43
CA ALA A 69 2.79 -10.37 5.05
C ALA A 69 1.42 -9.82 4.61
N ARG A 70 0.32 -10.50 4.98
CA ARG A 70 -1.04 -10.01 4.68
C ARG A 70 -1.36 -8.71 5.42
N ASP A 71 -0.92 -8.55 6.67
CA ASP A 71 -1.09 -7.29 7.40
C ASP A 71 -0.28 -6.15 6.79
N GLN A 72 0.96 -6.41 6.34
CA GLN A 72 1.76 -5.45 5.59
C GLN A 72 1.09 -5.04 4.27
N ILE A 73 0.57 -6.00 3.50
CA ILE A 73 -0.18 -5.72 2.26
C ILE A 73 -1.45 -4.91 2.57
N ARG A 74 -2.15 -5.20 3.67
CA ARG A 74 -3.30 -4.39 4.12
C ARG A 74 -2.89 -2.95 4.41
N GLN A 75 -1.72 -2.73 5.00
CA GLN A 75 -1.21 -1.39 5.25
C GLN A 75 -0.89 -0.66 3.92
N ILE A 76 -0.32 -1.35 2.94
CA ILE A 76 -0.09 -0.80 1.59
C ILE A 76 -1.40 -0.38 0.93
N VAL A 77 -2.46 -1.19 1.03
CA VAL A 77 -3.79 -0.85 0.52
C VAL A 77 -4.32 0.44 1.16
N LYS A 78 -4.13 0.62 2.48
CA LYS A 78 -4.50 1.87 3.17
C LYS A 78 -3.71 3.07 2.66
N LEU A 79 -2.40 2.90 2.40
CA LEU A 79 -1.56 3.96 1.86
C LEU A 79 -2.00 4.37 0.43
N LEU A 80 -2.32 3.39 -0.43
CA LEU A 80 -2.89 3.65 -1.75
C LEU A 80 -4.22 4.41 -1.67
N ALA A 81 -5.09 4.04 -0.73
CA ALA A 81 -6.35 4.75 -0.48
C ALA A 81 -6.12 6.19 0.03
N ALA A 82 -5.12 6.40 0.88
CA ALA A 82 -4.78 7.73 1.41
C ALA A 82 -4.38 8.72 0.32
N ILE A 83 -3.73 8.26 -0.76
CA ILE A 83 -3.39 9.08 -1.94
C ILE A 83 -4.45 9.02 -3.05
N ARG A 84 -5.65 8.47 -2.78
CA ARG A 84 -6.75 8.30 -3.75
C ARG A 84 -6.42 7.40 -4.95
N ALA A 85 -5.42 6.53 -4.86
CA ALA A 85 -5.16 5.48 -5.84
C ALA A 85 -6.11 4.28 -5.60
N LEU A 86 -7.43 4.54 -5.71
CA LEU A 86 -8.48 3.58 -5.34
C LEU A 86 -8.51 2.37 -6.26
N GLU A 87 -8.31 2.53 -7.56
CA GLU A 87 -8.24 1.40 -8.51
C GLU A 87 -7.08 0.46 -8.16
N ASN A 88 -5.90 1.02 -7.86
CA ASN A 88 -4.75 0.25 -7.41
C ASN A 88 -5.02 -0.43 -6.06
N ALA A 89 -5.64 0.26 -5.10
CA ALA A 89 -5.98 -0.31 -3.80
C ALA A 89 -6.94 -1.51 -3.93
N VAL A 90 -7.96 -1.39 -4.78
CA VAL A 90 -8.91 -2.48 -5.06
C VAL A 90 -8.23 -3.65 -5.77
N SER A 91 -7.39 -3.37 -6.79
CA SER A 91 -6.65 -4.42 -7.50
C SER A 91 -5.76 -5.20 -6.53
N VAL A 92 -4.91 -4.50 -5.77
CA VAL A 92 -4.00 -5.12 -4.79
C VAL A 92 -4.78 -5.95 -3.76
N ALA A 93 -5.88 -5.43 -3.24
CA ALA A 93 -6.67 -6.17 -2.26
C ALA A 93 -7.31 -7.44 -2.84
N ASN A 94 -7.77 -7.39 -4.09
CA ASN A 94 -8.30 -8.54 -4.80
C ASN A 94 -7.20 -9.57 -5.11
N ASP A 95 -6.05 -9.12 -5.63
CA ASP A 95 -4.91 -9.96 -6.00
C ASP A 95 -4.39 -10.78 -4.80
N TYR A 96 -4.42 -10.22 -3.60
CA TYR A 96 -3.90 -10.88 -2.38
C TYR A 96 -5.00 -11.30 -1.39
N ASN A 97 -6.26 -11.35 -1.83
CA ASN A 97 -7.42 -11.78 -1.05
C ASN A 97 -7.50 -11.12 0.35
N ILE A 98 -7.30 -9.80 0.38
CA ILE A 98 -7.39 -8.98 1.58
C ILE A 98 -8.87 -8.63 1.80
N LYS A 99 -9.54 -9.45 2.61
CA LYS A 99 -10.91 -9.18 3.09
C LYS A 99 -10.83 -8.21 4.28
N ASP A 100 -11.73 -7.24 4.36
CA ASP A 100 -11.82 -6.17 5.38
C ASP A 100 -10.98 -4.90 5.12
N ILE A 101 -11.15 -4.26 3.96
CA ILE A 101 -10.73 -2.86 3.78
C ILE A 101 -11.87 -2.00 4.35
N LYS A 102 -11.89 -1.77 5.66
CA LYS A 102 -12.79 -0.76 6.22
C LYS A 102 -12.48 0.58 5.55
N SER A 103 -13.38 1.01 4.67
CA SER A 103 -13.43 2.36 4.15
C SER A 103 -13.78 3.29 5.30
N SER A 104 -12.78 3.79 6.04
CA SER A 104 -12.98 4.94 6.92
C SER A 104 -13.14 6.19 6.08
N SER A 105 -14.29 6.29 5.41
CA SER A 105 -14.96 7.55 5.15
C SER A 105 -15.99 7.73 6.26
N ASP A 106 -15.53 8.02 7.48
CA ASP A 106 -16.41 8.58 8.50
C ASP A 106 -16.25 10.10 8.40
N GLY A 107 -17.16 10.69 7.62
CA GLY A 107 -17.41 12.12 7.67
C GLY A 107 -18.44 12.37 8.76
N LYS A 108 -18.01 13.07 9.81
CA LYS A 108 -18.86 14.00 10.54
C LYS A 108 -18.02 15.11 11.14
#